data_AF-S4PHW3-F1
#
_entry.id   AF-S4PHW3-F1
#
_cell.length_a   1.000
_cell.length_b   1.000
_cell.length_c   1.000
_cell.angle_alpha   90.00
_cell.angle_beta   90.00
_cell.angle_gamma   90.00
#
_symmetry.space_group_name_H-M   'P 1'
#
loop_
_entity.id
_entity.type
_entity.pdbx_description
1 polymer ?
#
loop_
_entity_poly.entity_id
_entity_poly.type
_entity_poly.pdbx_seq_one_letter_code
_entity_poly.pdbx_strand_id
1 'polypeptide(L)'
;MFKYNCILIFNVVFASSLFVSDMTESTFGNRKDGYIAAFGDFNSDELTDAFIINGSNVEVLLAYDKEPFFRPSSYSCNFSDLIITSIVPGDYDGDAYMDILVTTQFQNSSNIHEVRILWGGMPNLNCSDASLIKAISVGQPLVLDYNRDMILDLFGINKQSKRVFWVFDKSRSAPTEIMMSDNGKFKEIKLPHSHSFLDINDDNAADLLVTTHVDVEIWLNDETSGFRFNNSIELLVGHPTIYGQVLFLDVALSGQFFLVVPVCYDLECINSTILIYDNEQWHDLQVDFNDGKGTLWRFVPPRAEVYLETITMRSGDYNMDGYPDILMTLSPVNSKDTKAFLLHNVPCNLPGCKFYRTFEVQWEKLNTFGKN
;
A
#
# COMPACT_ATOMS: atom_id res chain seq x y z
N MET A 1 37.86 67.55 14.90
CA MET A 1 38.44 66.20 15.01
C MET A 1 37.28 65.22 15.26
N PHE A 2 36.61 64.78 14.20
CA PHE A 2 35.46 63.87 14.28
C PHE A 2 35.97 62.42 14.35
N LYS A 3 35.62 61.70 15.43
CA LYS A 3 35.91 60.27 15.59
C LYS A 3 34.89 59.46 14.78
N TYR A 4 35.36 58.73 13.78
CA TYR A 4 34.59 57.67 13.13
C TYR A 4 34.67 56.42 14.00
N ASN A 5 33.52 55.97 14.52
CA ASN A 5 33.38 54.64 15.09
C ASN A 5 33.01 53.67 13.95
N CYS A 6 33.91 52.73 13.67
CA CYS A 6 33.67 51.64 12.73
C CYS A 6 32.93 50.52 13.49
N ILE A 7 31.68 50.27 13.12
CA ILE A 7 30.89 49.14 13.65
C ILE A 7 31.11 47.95 12.70
N LEU A 8 31.80 46.93 13.19
CA LEU A 8 31.95 45.63 12.53
C LEU A 8 30.67 44.83 12.73
N ILE A 9 29.93 44.61 11.64
CA ILE A 9 28.77 43.70 11.63
C ILE A 9 29.29 42.29 11.35
N PHE A 10 29.21 41.41 12.34
CA PHE A 10 29.42 39.98 12.17
C PHE A 10 28.20 39.38 11.48
N ASN A 11 28.36 38.91 10.24
CA ASN A 11 27.36 38.06 9.59
C ASN A 11 27.44 36.67 10.24
N VAL A 12 26.50 36.37 11.13
CA VAL A 12 26.27 35.01 11.62
C VAL A 12 25.50 34.27 10.54
N VAL A 13 26.19 33.39 9.82
CA VAL A 13 25.55 32.39 8.96
C VAL A 13 24.84 31.41 9.88
N PHE A 14 23.52 31.51 9.96
CA PHE A 14 22.70 30.43 10.52
C PHE A 14 22.82 29.25 9.56
N ALA A 15 23.65 28.28 9.91
CA ALA A 15 23.51 26.94 9.36
C ALA A 15 22.16 26.42 9.85
N SER A 16 21.16 26.38 8.97
CA SER A 16 19.94 25.62 9.20
C SER A 16 20.35 24.17 9.40
N SER A 17 20.35 23.71 10.65
CA SER A 17 20.39 22.29 10.95
C SER A 17 19.17 21.67 10.27
N LEU A 18 19.40 20.78 9.31
CA LEU A 18 18.35 19.92 8.78
C LEU A 18 17.82 19.12 9.98
N PHE A 19 16.63 19.48 10.46
CA PHE A 19 15.95 18.73 11.50
C PHE A 19 15.47 17.44 10.88
N VAL A 20 16.15 16.35 11.19
CA VAL A 20 15.66 15.01 10.87
C VAL A 20 14.64 14.64 11.93
N SER A 21 13.38 14.48 11.54
CA SER A 21 12.27 14.34 12.49
C SER A 21 12.01 12.88 12.82
N ASP A 22 12.41 12.43 14.01
CA ASP A 22 11.76 11.28 14.64
C ASP A 22 10.42 11.76 15.21
N MET A 23 9.32 11.31 14.62
CA MET A 23 7.96 11.65 15.03
C MET A 23 7.28 10.54 15.83
N THR A 24 8.02 9.51 16.26
CA THR A 24 7.42 8.34 16.91
C THR A 24 6.74 8.73 18.22
N GLU A 25 7.41 9.51 19.08
CA GLU A 25 6.85 9.92 20.38
C GLU A 25 5.73 10.95 20.23
N SER A 26 5.85 11.91 19.30
CA SER A 26 4.75 12.86 19.03
C SER A 26 3.53 12.19 18.42
N THR A 27 3.72 11.10 17.67
CA THR A 27 2.63 10.38 17.00
C THR A 27 1.96 9.38 17.94
N PHE A 28 2.73 8.53 18.61
CA PHE A 28 2.22 7.39 19.40
C PHE A 28 2.39 7.55 20.92
N GLY A 29 2.97 8.66 21.38
CA GLY A 29 3.35 8.83 22.78
C GLY A 29 4.35 7.76 23.22
N ASN A 30 4.05 7.10 24.35
CA ASN A 30 4.90 6.04 24.89
C ASN A 30 4.68 4.67 24.22
N ARG A 31 3.75 4.56 23.27
CA ARG A 31 3.39 3.28 22.65
C ARG A 31 4.34 2.96 21.51
N LYS A 32 4.92 1.76 21.54
CA LYS A 32 5.84 1.26 20.50
C LYS A 32 5.54 -0.17 20.05
N ASP A 33 4.43 -0.73 20.50
CA ASP A 33 4.05 -2.12 20.25
C ASP A 33 2.99 -2.23 19.14
N GLY A 34 3.12 -3.30 18.35
CA GLY A 34 2.26 -3.57 17.19
C GLY A 34 2.76 -2.88 15.92
N TYR A 35 2.01 -3.08 14.84
CA TYR A 35 2.29 -2.46 13.55
C TYR A 35 1.00 -1.87 12.96
N ILE A 36 1.15 -0.81 12.17
CA ILE A 36 0.02 -0.09 11.56
C ILE A 36 -0.51 -0.89 10.38
N ALA A 37 -1.71 -1.41 10.50
CA ALA A 37 -2.32 -2.24 9.46
C ALA A 37 -3.08 -1.40 8.43
N ALA A 38 -3.79 -0.37 8.90
CA ALA A 38 -4.62 0.48 8.05
C ALA A 38 -4.84 1.86 8.69
N PHE A 39 -5.44 2.74 7.90
CA PHE A 39 -5.91 4.06 8.30
C PHE A 39 -7.37 4.23 7.86
N GLY A 40 -8.15 5.02 8.60
CA GLY A 40 -9.55 5.32 8.28
C GLY A 40 -10.22 6.15 9.38
N ASP A 41 -11.28 6.87 9.09
CA ASP A 41 -12.05 7.65 10.08
C ASP A 41 -13.11 6.75 10.74
N PHE A 42 -12.76 6.12 11.86
CA PHE A 42 -13.60 5.08 12.47
C PHE A 42 -14.79 5.67 13.24
N ASN A 43 -14.62 6.84 13.85
CA ASN A 43 -15.62 7.50 14.68
C ASN A 43 -16.36 8.65 13.97
N SER A 44 -16.10 8.86 12.67
CA SER A 44 -16.72 9.89 11.84
C SER A 44 -16.47 11.31 12.35
N ASP A 45 -15.26 11.59 12.84
CA ASP A 45 -14.87 12.91 13.34
C ASP A 45 -14.00 13.73 12.36
N GLU A 46 -13.89 13.25 11.11
CA GLU A 46 -13.10 13.82 10.02
C GLU A 46 -11.58 13.72 10.22
N LEU A 47 -11.11 13.04 11.28
CA LEU A 47 -9.69 12.74 11.49
C LEU A 47 -9.39 11.30 11.08
N THR A 48 -8.24 11.10 10.44
CA THR A 48 -7.81 9.77 9.99
C THR A 48 -7.22 8.98 11.15
N ASP A 49 -7.98 8.03 11.70
CA ASP A 49 -7.54 7.11 12.75
C ASP A 49 -6.56 6.04 12.24
N ALA A 50 -5.86 5.38 13.17
CA ALA A 50 -4.92 4.30 12.87
C ALA A 50 -5.40 2.95 13.44
N PHE A 51 -5.37 1.91 12.61
CA PHE A 51 -5.70 0.54 12.99
C PHE A 51 -4.43 -0.26 13.21
N ILE A 52 -4.27 -0.83 14.39
CA ILE A 52 -3.06 -1.51 14.85
C ILE A 52 -3.32 -3.00 15.00
N ILE A 53 -2.42 -3.82 14.48
CA ILE A 53 -2.31 -5.24 14.83
C ILE A 53 -1.22 -5.39 15.88
N ASN A 54 -1.57 -5.94 17.04
CA ASN A 54 -0.64 -6.21 18.12
C ASN A 54 -0.77 -7.67 18.58
N GLY A 55 0.02 -8.55 17.95
CA GLY A 55 -0.13 -10.00 18.13
C GLY A 55 -1.50 -10.45 17.62
N SER A 56 -2.36 -10.87 18.54
CA SER A 56 -3.75 -11.28 18.23
C SER A 56 -4.80 -10.23 18.60
N ASN A 57 -4.37 -8.97 18.81
CA ASN A 57 -5.25 -7.85 19.07
C ASN A 57 -5.43 -6.99 17.82
N VAL A 58 -6.68 -6.58 17.59
CA VAL A 58 -7.04 -5.45 16.73
C VAL A 58 -7.35 -4.26 17.63
N GLU A 59 -6.74 -3.12 17.36
CA GLU A 59 -6.93 -1.90 18.15
C GLU A 59 -7.09 -0.69 17.23
N VAL A 60 -8.03 0.21 17.55
CA VAL A 60 -8.17 1.51 16.88
C VAL A 60 -7.58 2.60 17.77
N LEU A 61 -6.62 3.35 17.23
CA LEU A 61 -6.12 4.57 17.85
C LEU A 61 -6.79 5.76 17.20
N LEU A 62 -7.52 6.55 18.00
CA LEU A 62 -8.20 7.73 17.51
C LEU A 62 -7.22 8.87 17.29
N ALA A 63 -7.41 9.59 16.19
CA ALA A 63 -6.62 10.75 15.82
C ALA A 63 -7.03 12.00 16.62
N TYR A 64 -6.09 12.91 16.80
CA TYR A 64 -6.28 14.19 17.49
C TYR A 64 -5.48 15.30 16.81
N ASP A 65 -5.96 16.53 16.94
CA ASP A 65 -5.31 17.75 16.42
C ASP A 65 -4.01 18.14 17.16
N LYS A 66 -3.66 17.42 18.23
CA LYS A 66 -2.52 17.71 19.11
C LYS A 66 -1.85 16.44 19.60
N GLU A 67 -0.53 16.53 19.72
CA GLU A 67 0.32 15.49 20.29
C GLU A 67 -0.17 14.99 21.67
N PRO A 68 -0.17 13.67 21.92
CA PRO A 68 0.07 12.61 20.94
C PRO A 68 -1.05 12.52 19.90
N PHE A 69 -0.67 12.47 18.61
CA PHE A 69 -1.60 12.52 17.47
C PHE A 69 -2.52 11.30 17.40
N PHE A 70 -2.08 10.14 17.88
CA PHE A 70 -2.91 8.94 18.04
C PHE A 70 -3.03 8.55 19.51
N ARG A 71 -4.25 8.26 19.96
CA ARG A 71 -4.53 7.87 21.35
C ARG A 71 -5.33 6.56 21.42
N PRO A 72 -5.05 5.69 22.41
CA PRO A 72 -5.83 4.47 22.60
C PRO A 72 -7.32 4.76 22.82
N SER A 73 -8.16 3.91 22.27
CA SER A 73 -9.62 3.98 22.42
C SER A 73 -10.18 2.72 23.09
N SER A 74 -11.49 2.69 23.33
CA SER A 74 -12.21 1.49 23.75
C SER A 74 -12.44 0.48 22.62
N TYR A 75 -12.12 0.81 21.37
CA TYR A 75 -12.31 -0.05 20.21
C TYR A 75 -11.13 -1.01 20.09
N SER A 76 -11.21 -2.11 20.83
CA SER A 76 -10.20 -3.16 20.83
C SER A 76 -10.84 -4.54 20.92
N CYS A 77 -10.37 -5.45 20.06
CA CYS A 77 -10.79 -6.84 20.04
C CYS A 77 -9.56 -7.75 20.20
N ASN A 78 -9.62 -8.69 21.13
CA ASN A 78 -8.56 -9.68 21.38
C ASN A 78 -9.05 -11.06 20.96
N PHE A 79 -8.26 -11.75 20.14
CA PHE A 79 -8.52 -13.11 19.69
C PHE A 79 -7.45 -14.05 20.25
N SER A 80 -7.74 -14.81 21.30
CA SER A 80 -6.69 -15.52 22.05
C SER A 80 -5.78 -16.46 21.22
N ASP A 81 -6.27 -17.01 20.09
CA ASP A 81 -5.56 -18.03 19.30
C ASP A 81 -5.50 -17.74 17.78
N LEU A 82 -5.75 -16.51 17.34
CA LEU A 82 -5.73 -16.16 15.91
C LEU A 82 -4.47 -15.36 15.55
N ILE A 83 -3.86 -15.68 14.40
CA ILE A 83 -2.84 -14.82 13.79
C ILE A 83 -3.55 -13.86 12.86
N ILE A 84 -3.57 -12.58 13.23
CA ILE A 84 -4.12 -11.53 12.36
C ILE A 84 -3.07 -11.16 11.32
N THR A 85 -3.48 -11.15 10.06
CA THR A 85 -2.58 -10.93 8.91
C THR A 85 -2.86 -9.64 8.15
N SER A 86 -4.08 -9.11 8.22
CA SER A 86 -4.45 -7.83 7.61
C SER A 86 -5.72 -7.28 8.24
N ILE A 87 -5.90 -5.98 8.12
CA ILE A 87 -7.10 -5.24 8.47
C ILE A 87 -7.49 -4.37 7.28
N VAL A 88 -8.77 -4.33 6.94
CA VAL A 88 -9.32 -3.36 5.98
C VAL A 88 -10.57 -2.71 6.56
N PRO A 89 -10.51 -1.43 6.98
CA PRO A 89 -11.68 -0.70 7.44
C PRO A 89 -12.61 -0.38 6.26
N GLY A 90 -13.92 -0.37 6.51
CA GLY A 90 -14.93 -0.05 5.51
C GLY A 90 -16.33 -0.47 5.90
N ASP A 91 -17.35 -0.18 5.10
CA ASP A 91 -18.75 -0.53 5.36
C ASP A 91 -19.12 -1.81 4.60
N TYR A 92 -19.36 -2.92 5.32
CA TYR A 92 -19.65 -4.23 4.74
C TYR A 92 -21.11 -4.68 4.96
N ASP A 93 -21.97 -3.80 5.49
CA ASP A 93 -23.41 -4.06 5.62
C ASP A 93 -24.32 -2.90 5.19
N GLY A 94 -23.75 -1.79 4.74
CA GLY A 94 -24.44 -0.62 4.22
C GLY A 94 -25.17 0.18 5.30
N ASP A 95 -24.71 0.14 6.55
CA ASP A 95 -25.26 0.92 7.66
C ASP A 95 -24.60 2.30 7.86
N ALA A 96 -23.60 2.62 7.03
CA ALA A 96 -22.79 3.84 7.03
C ALA A 96 -21.87 4.02 8.25
N TYR A 97 -21.77 3.03 9.13
CA TYR A 97 -20.70 2.96 10.13
C TYR A 97 -19.51 2.19 9.58
N MET A 98 -18.31 2.56 10.03
CA MET A 98 -17.09 1.86 9.64
C MET A 98 -17.00 0.53 10.38
N ASP A 99 -17.03 -0.57 9.65
CA ASP A 99 -16.65 -1.89 10.14
C ASP A 99 -15.15 -2.15 9.94
N ILE A 100 -14.70 -3.31 10.42
CA ILE A 100 -13.31 -3.76 10.26
C ILE A 100 -13.30 -5.18 9.71
N LEU A 101 -12.87 -5.35 8.47
CA LEU A 101 -12.52 -6.66 7.93
C LEU A 101 -11.17 -7.09 8.47
N VAL A 102 -11.10 -8.32 8.96
CA VAL A 102 -9.89 -8.93 9.51
C VAL A 102 -9.61 -10.22 8.77
N THR A 103 -8.38 -10.37 8.26
CA THR A 103 -7.92 -11.65 7.72
C THR A 103 -7.08 -12.39 8.75
N THR A 104 -7.43 -13.64 9.04
CA THR A 104 -6.73 -14.47 10.01
C THR A 104 -6.15 -15.73 9.40
N GLN A 105 -5.05 -16.23 9.97
CA GLN A 105 -4.46 -17.52 9.62
C GLN A 105 -4.33 -18.40 10.87
N PHE A 106 -4.40 -19.72 10.66
CA PHE A 106 -3.97 -20.70 11.66
C PHE A 106 -2.48 -21.01 11.49
N GLN A 107 -1.82 -21.36 12.59
CA GLN A 107 -0.42 -21.83 12.55
C GLN A 107 -0.27 -22.98 11.55
N ASN A 108 0.75 -22.91 10.68
CA ASN A 108 1.12 -23.89 9.64
C ASN A 108 0.35 -23.87 8.30
N SER A 109 -0.53 -22.90 8.05
CA SER A 109 -1.18 -22.75 6.74
C SER A 109 -0.58 -21.60 5.94
N SER A 110 0.35 -21.88 5.02
CA SER A 110 0.90 -20.84 4.15
C SER A 110 -0.13 -20.43 3.10
N ASN A 111 -0.61 -19.18 3.17
CA ASN A 111 -1.47 -18.49 2.21
C ASN A 111 -2.98 -18.77 2.28
N ILE A 112 -3.52 -19.45 3.29
CA ILE A 112 -4.99 -19.52 3.45
C ILE A 112 -5.43 -18.55 4.52
N HIS A 113 -6.25 -17.58 4.15
CA HIS A 113 -6.78 -16.55 5.02
C HIS A 113 -8.28 -16.74 5.24
N GLU A 114 -8.70 -16.70 6.49
CA GLU A 114 -10.12 -16.62 6.86
C GLU A 114 -10.51 -15.16 7.00
N VAL A 115 -11.58 -14.78 6.32
CA VAL A 115 -12.15 -13.44 6.38
C VAL A 115 -13.20 -13.39 7.49
N ARG A 116 -13.05 -12.41 8.37
CA ARG A 116 -13.94 -12.14 9.52
C ARG A 116 -14.27 -10.65 9.51
N ILE A 117 -15.42 -10.25 10.04
CA ILE A 117 -15.82 -8.84 10.14
C ILE A 117 -16.09 -8.51 11.60
N LEU A 118 -15.54 -7.38 12.07
CA LEU A 118 -15.92 -6.72 13.31
C LEU A 118 -16.90 -5.61 12.93
N TRP A 119 -18.18 -5.81 13.26
CA TRP A 119 -19.20 -4.83 12.92
C TRP A 119 -19.04 -3.58 13.77
N GLY A 120 -18.92 -2.45 13.10
CA GLY A 120 -18.93 -1.13 13.68
C GLY A 120 -20.33 -0.72 14.14
N GLY A 121 -20.37 0.43 14.80
CA GLY A 121 -21.59 1.05 15.29
C GLY A 121 -21.24 2.02 16.39
N MET A 122 -21.68 3.27 16.35
CA MET A 122 -21.38 4.20 17.45
C MET A 122 -22.24 3.87 18.69
N PRO A 123 -21.66 3.68 19.90
CA PRO A 123 -20.26 3.88 20.30
C PRO A 123 -19.46 2.56 20.53
N ASN A 124 -19.86 1.43 19.95
CA ASN A 124 -19.30 0.11 20.26
C ASN A 124 -18.82 -0.65 19.00
N LEU A 125 -17.66 -1.28 19.11
CA LEU A 125 -17.19 -2.27 18.13
C LEU A 125 -17.61 -3.67 18.57
N ASN A 126 -18.37 -4.40 17.74
CA ASN A 126 -18.81 -5.76 18.07
C ASN A 126 -17.74 -6.80 17.69
N CYS A 127 -16.96 -7.22 18.69
CA CYS A 127 -15.93 -8.24 18.51
C CYS A 127 -16.46 -9.68 18.42
N SER A 128 -17.71 -9.94 18.82
CA SER A 128 -18.24 -11.30 18.99
C SER A 128 -18.48 -11.99 17.64
N ASP A 129 -18.88 -11.21 16.63
CA ASP A 129 -19.17 -11.73 15.29
C ASP A 129 -17.93 -12.10 14.49
N ALA A 130 -16.75 -11.62 14.86
CA ALA A 130 -15.50 -12.09 14.27
C ALA A 130 -15.18 -13.55 14.62
N SER A 131 -15.94 -14.21 15.50
CA SER A 131 -15.88 -15.67 15.64
C SER A 131 -16.40 -16.40 14.37
N LEU A 132 -17.24 -15.75 13.56
CA LEU A 132 -17.80 -16.30 12.33
C LEU A 132 -16.88 -16.02 11.14
N ILE A 133 -16.55 -17.07 10.40
CA ILE A 133 -15.81 -16.97 9.14
C ILE A 133 -16.81 -16.60 8.04
N LYS A 134 -16.58 -15.48 7.35
CA LYS A 134 -17.40 -14.99 6.24
C LYS A 134 -16.97 -15.60 4.91
N ALA A 135 -15.67 -15.67 4.67
CA ALA A 135 -15.10 -16.24 3.45
C ALA A 135 -13.74 -16.88 3.75
N ILE A 136 -13.26 -17.73 2.85
CA ILE A 136 -11.91 -18.30 2.95
C ILE A 136 -11.20 -18.13 1.62
N SER A 137 -10.11 -17.36 1.68
CA SER A 137 -9.33 -16.94 0.53
C SER A 137 -7.95 -17.59 0.51
N VAL A 138 -7.45 -17.94 -0.66
CA VAL A 138 -6.05 -18.26 -0.92
C VAL A 138 -5.36 -16.97 -1.33
N GLY A 139 -4.46 -16.47 -0.47
CA GLY A 139 -3.99 -15.10 -0.49
C GLY A 139 -4.95 -14.15 0.23
N GLN A 140 -4.48 -12.92 0.45
CA GLN A 140 -5.35 -11.83 0.93
C GLN A 140 -6.34 -11.46 -0.18
N PRO A 141 -7.62 -11.18 0.12
CA PRO A 141 -8.58 -10.71 -0.87
C PRO A 141 -8.42 -9.21 -1.17
N LEU A 142 -8.88 -8.78 -2.34
CA LEU A 142 -9.10 -7.37 -2.68
C LEU A 142 -10.49 -6.95 -2.20
N VAL A 143 -10.60 -5.76 -1.61
CA VAL A 143 -11.89 -5.10 -1.32
C VAL A 143 -12.30 -4.23 -2.51
N LEU A 144 -13.56 -4.31 -2.92
CA LEU A 144 -14.14 -3.53 -4.01
C LEU A 144 -15.67 -3.41 -3.84
N ASP A 145 -16.37 -2.73 -4.74
CA ASP A 145 -17.83 -2.76 -4.84
C ASP A 145 -18.20 -3.50 -6.14
N TYR A 146 -18.71 -4.73 -6.03
CA TYR A 146 -18.94 -5.58 -7.20
C TYR A 146 -20.28 -5.22 -7.89
N ASN A 147 -21.32 -4.92 -7.12
CA ASN A 147 -22.69 -4.75 -7.60
C ASN A 147 -23.19 -3.30 -7.59
N ARG A 148 -22.34 -2.34 -7.20
CA ARG A 148 -22.61 -0.89 -7.14
C ARG A 148 -23.67 -0.52 -6.10
N ASP A 149 -23.78 -1.27 -5.01
CA ASP A 149 -24.73 -0.99 -3.94
C ASP A 149 -24.15 -0.20 -2.76
N MET A 150 -22.87 0.23 -2.88
CA MET A 150 -22.09 0.93 -1.87
C MET A 150 -21.75 0.09 -0.62
N ILE A 151 -22.03 -1.22 -0.64
CA ILE A 151 -21.56 -2.19 0.35
C ILE A 151 -20.26 -2.79 -0.18
N LEU A 152 -19.24 -2.87 0.67
CA LEU A 152 -17.97 -3.42 0.25
C LEU A 152 -18.04 -4.95 0.11
N ASP A 153 -17.59 -5.40 -1.06
CA ASP A 153 -17.46 -6.78 -1.48
C ASP A 153 -15.99 -7.19 -1.56
N LEU A 154 -15.75 -8.47 -1.87
CA LEU A 154 -14.39 -9.01 -1.98
C LEU A 154 -14.18 -9.73 -3.30
N PHE A 155 -12.97 -9.60 -3.86
CA PHE A 155 -12.47 -10.46 -4.93
C PHE A 155 -11.24 -11.24 -4.44
N GLY A 156 -11.15 -12.50 -4.83
CA GLY A 156 -9.98 -13.31 -4.52
C GLY A 156 -10.09 -14.73 -5.03
N ILE A 157 -9.37 -15.64 -4.38
CA ILE A 157 -9.27 -17.04 -4.79
C ILE A 157 -9.89 -17.91 -3.69
N ASN A 158 -10.91 -18.70 -3.99
CA ASN A 158 -11.50 -19.60 -3.01
C ASN A 158 -10.65 -20.88 -2.77
N LYS A 159 -11.07 -21.72 -1.82
CA LYS A 159 -10.39 -22.99 -1.50
C LYS A 159 -10.29 -23.97 -2.67
N GLN A 160 -11.12 -23.82 -3.70
CA GLN A 160 -11.09 -24.63 -4.92
C GLN A 160 -10.18 -24.03 -5.99
N SER A 161 -9.36 -23.04 -5.64
CA SER A 161 -8.47 -22.32 -6.54
C SER A 161 -9.21 -21.64 -7.69
N LYS A 162 -10.43 -21.17 -7.44
CA LYS A 162 -11.25 -20.41 -8.40
C LYS A 162 -11.27 -18.94 -8.01
N ARG A 163 -11.21 -18.07 -9.01
CA ARG A 163 -11.41 -16.63 -8.85
C ARG A 163 -12.90 -16.38 -8.58
N VAL A 164 -13.20 -15.73 -7.47
CA VAL A 164 -14.58 -15.49 -7.03
C VAL A 164 -14.73 -14.08 -6.47
N PHE A 165 -15.97 -13.62 -6.50
CA PHE A 165 -16.45 -12.46 -5.76
C PHE A 165 -17.26 -12.96 -4.56
N TRP A 166 -17.02 -12.41 -3.37
CA TRP A 166 -17.88 -12.61 -2.20
C TRP A 166 -18.68 -11.33 -2.01
N VAL A 167 -19.98 -11.40 -2.32
CA VAL A 167 -20.89 -10.27 -2.33
C VAL A 167 -21.64 -10.18 -1.01
N PHE A 168 -21.42 -9.11 -0.27
CA PHE A 168 -22.08 -8.84 1.01
C PHE A 168 -23.45 -8.20 0.80
N ASP A 169 -24.24 -8.18 1.87
CA ASP A 169 -25.53 -7.52 1.92
C ASP A 169 -25.82 -7.03 3.35
N LYS A 170 -26.95 -6.34 3.51
CA LYS A 170 -27.39 -5.77 4.79
C LYS A 170 -27.73 -6.79 5.87
N SER A 171 -27.72 -8.09 5.57
CA SER A 171 -28.10 -9.13 6.53
C SER A 171 -27.02 -9.46 7.53
N ARG A 172 -25.78 -8.98 7.33
CA ARG A 172 -24.57 -9.37 8.08
C ARG A 172 -24.34 -10.89 8.07
N SER A 173 -24.90 -11.63 7.11
CA SER A 173 -24.80 -13.09 7.03
C SER A 173 -23.53 -13.52 6.30
N ALA A 174 -23.49 -14.73 5.73
CA ALA A 174 -22.38 -15.15 4.88
C ALA A 174 -22.58 -14.56 3.47
N PRO A 175 -21.54 -13.98 2.85
CA PRO A 175 -21.66 -13.37 1.53
C PRO A 175 -22.00 -14.41 0.46
N THR A 176 -22.64 -13.95 -0.61
CA THR A 176 -22.93 -14.76 -1.79
C THR A 176 -21.65 -14.91 -2.61
N GLU A 177 -21.19 -16.15 -2.84
CA GLU A 177 -20.03 -16.42 -3.68
C GLU A 177 -20.44 -16.49 -5.16
N ILE A 178 -19.86 -15.61 -5.98
CA ILE A 178 -20.07 -15.55 -7.44
C ILE A 178 -18.75 -15.88 -8.13
N MET A 179 -18.76 -16.92 -8.97
CA MET A 179 -17.57 -17.27 -9.75
C MET A 179 -17.31 -16.25 -10.86
N MET A 180 -16.06 -15.83 -11.01
CA MET A 180 -15.63 -15.01 -12.14
C MET A 180 -15.79 -15.80 -13.44
N SER A 181 -16.31 -15.15 -14.48
CA SER A 181 -16.64 -15.78 -15.77
C SER A 181 -15.41 -16.42 -16.44
N ASP A 182 -15.42 -17.75 -16.54
CA ASP A 182 -14.34 -18.56 -17.10
C ASP A 182 -14.45 -18.63 -18.64
N ASN A 183 -13.82 -17.66 -19.32
CA ASN A 183 -13.68 -17.69 -20.79
C ASN A 183 -12.42 -18.48 -21.24
N GLY A 184 -11.72 -19.15 -20.32
CA GLY A 184 -10.47 -19.85 -20.57
C GLY A 184 -9.65 -20.05 -19.29
N LYS A 185 -8.59 -20.86 -19.37
CA LYS A 185 -7.71 -21.10 -18.21
C LYS A 185 -7.08 -19.78 -17.74
N PHE A 186 -7.57 -19.27 -16.61
CA PHE A 186 -6.97 -18.13 -15.92
C PHE A 186 -5.49 -18.36 -15.63
N LYS A 187 -4.69 -17.32 -15.82
CA LYS A 187 -3.30 -17.29 -15.36
C LYS A 187 -3.28 -17.28 -13.83
N GLU A 188 -2.21 -17.81 -13.24
CA GLU A 188 -2.10 -17.89 -11.79
C GLU A 188 -1.87 -16.50 -11.20
N ILE A 189 -2.76 -16.09 -10.29
CA ILE A 189 -2.64 -14.84 -9.55
C ILE A 189 -1.38 -14.89 -8.68
N LYS A 190 -0.60 -13.80 -8.71
CA LYS A 190 0.61 -13.68 -7.90
C LYS A 190 0.23 -13.49 -6.43
N LEU A 191 0.89 -14.18 -5.51
CA LEU A 191 0.70 -14.01 -4.06
C LEU A 191 1.99 -13.51 -3.39
N PRO A 192 1.95 -12.38 -2.65
CA PRO A 192 0.85 -11.41 -2.54
C PRO A 192 0.59 -10.64 -3.85
N HIS A 193 -0.66 -10.26 -4.08
CA HIS A 193 -1.09 -9.55 -5.29
C HIS A 193 -1.15 -8.04 -5.12
N SER A 194 -1.14 -7.30 -6.25
CA SER A 194 -1.35 -5.84 -6.36
C SER A 194 -2.58 -5.54 -7.20
N HIS A 195 -3.65 -6.30 -7.00
CA HIS A 195 -4.90 -6.02 -7.69
C HIS A 195 -5.35 -4.58 -7.43
N SER A 196 -5.95 -3.96 -8.43
CA SER A 196 -6.42 -2.58 -8.34
C SER A 196 -7.86 -2.49 -8.84
N PHE A 197 -8.61 -1.55 -8.27
CA PHE A 197 -9.99 -1.27 -8.63
C PHE A 197 -10.13 0.23 -8.88
N LEU A 198 -10.10 0.62 -10.15
CA LEU A 198 -10.14 2.02 -10.59
C LEU A 198 -10.72 2.14 -11.99
N ASP A 199 -11.34 3.26 -12.30
CA ASP A 199 -11.80 3.59 -13.65
C ASP A 199 -10.58 3.90 -14.54
N ILE A 200 -10.34 3.08 -15.56
CA ILE A 200 -9.20 3.25 -16.48
C ILE A 200 -9.63 3.61 -17.90
N ASN A 201 -10.93 3.62 -18.17
CA ASN A 201 -11.50 3.87 -19.50
C ASN A 201 -12.40 5.11 -19.53
N ASP A 202 -12.49 5.84 -18.41
CA ASP A 202 -13.28 7.04 -18.19
C ASP A 202 -14.80 6.82 -18.38
N ASP A 203 -15.32 5.62 -18.07
CA ASP A 203 -16.75 5.30 -18.17
C ASP A 203 -17.56 5.53 -16.86
N ASN A 204 -16.90 6.03 -15.81
CA ASN A 204 -17.40 6.23 -14.44
C ASN A 204 -17.73 4.94 -13.68
N ALA A 205 -17.32 3.77 -14.19
CA ALA A 205 -17.28 2.53 -13.44
C ALA A 205 -15.83 2.15 -13.14
N ALA A 206 -15.58 1.72 -11.90
CA ALA A 206 -14.27 1.19 -11.58
C ALA A 206 -14.09 -0.19 -12.22
N ASP A 207 -12.94 -0.36 -12.88
CA ASP A 207 -12.51 -1.57 -13.54
C ASP A 207 -11.60 -2.39 -12.62
N LEU A 208 -11.50 -3.69 -12.87
CA LEU A 208 -10.69 -4.61 -12.08
C LEU A 208 -9.38 -4.94 -12.80
N LEU A 209 -8.27 -4.76 -12.11
CA LEU A 209 -6.95 -5.09 -12.61
C LEU A 209 -6.35 -6.23 -11.79
N VAL A 210 -6.07 -7.35 -12.45
CA VAL A 210 -5.67 -8.61 -11.81
C VAL A 210 -4.21 -8.91 -12.12
N THR A 211 -3.33 -8.69 -11.14
CA THR A 211 -1.91 -9.06 -11.19
C THR A 211 -1.68 -10.57 -11.12
N THR A 212 -1.07 -11.12 -12.15
CA THR A 212 -0.64 -12.53 -12.22
C THR A 212 0.87 -12.64 -12.09
N HIS A 213 1.41 -13.86 -12.17
CA HIS A 213 2.86 -14.07 -12.24
C HIS A 213 3.53 -13.53 -13.52
N VAL A 214 2.76 -13.30 -14.58
CA VAL A 214 3.33 -13.00 -15.92
C VAL A 214 2.77 -11.73 -16.55
N ASP A 215 1.62 -11.25 -16.11
CA ASP A 215 0.95 -10.08 -16.66
C ASP A 215 0.02 -9.40 -15.64
N VAL A 216 -0.51 -8.25 -16.05
CA VAL A 216 -1.64 -7.58 -15.40
C VAL A 216 -2.82 -7.69 -16.35
N GLU A 217 -3.87 -8.40 -15.93
CA GLU A 217 -5.11 -8.52 -16.70
C GLU A 217 -6.02 -7.33 -16.42
N ILE A 218 -6.68 -6.83 -17.47
CA ILE A 218 -7.62 -5.71 -17.40
C ILE A 218 -9.04 -6.23 -17.64
N TRP A 219 -9.92 -6.00 -16.66
CA TRP A 219 -11.31 -6.43 -16.67
C TRP A 219 -12.23 -5.22 -16.54
N LEU A 220 -12.91 -4.87 -17.63
CA LEU A 220 -13.78 -3.71 -17.67
C LEU A 220 -15.14 -4.02 -17.01
N ASN A 221 -15.69 -3.07 -16.26
CA ASN A 221 -16.93 -3.23 -15.52
C ASN A 221 -18.14 -2.70 -16.31
N ASP A 222 -18.82 -3.59 -17.03
CA ASP A 222 -20.06 -3.25 -17.76
C ASP A 222 -21.29 -3.46 -16.85
N GLU A 223 -22.18 -2.46 -16.78
CA GLU A 223 -23.44 -2.53 -16.01
C GLU A 223 -24.27 -3.80 -16.28
N THR A 224 -24.24 -4.28 -17.52
CA THR A 224 -25.10 -5.39 -17.95
C THR A 224 -24.47 -6.76 -17.75
N SER A 225 -23.14 -6.85 -17.81
CA SER A 225 -22.41 -8.13 -17.80
C SER A 225 -21.43 -8.30 -16.64
N GLY A 226 -21.27 -7.29 -15.79
CA GLY A 226 -20.22 -7.22 -14.78
C GLY A 226 -18.84 -7.14 -15.41
N PHE A 227 -17.84 -7.69 -14.72
CA PHE A 227 -16.45 -7.68 -15.16
C PHE A 227 -16.21 -8.55 -16.40
N ARG A 228 -15.73 -7.93 -17.48
CA ARG A 228 -15.39 -8.57 -18.75
C ARG A 228 -13.92 -8.36 -19.10
N PHE A 229 -13.22 -9.44 -19.41
CA PHE A 229 -11.82 -9.36 -19.85
C PHE A 229 -11.69 -8.49 -21.11
N ASN A 230 -10.78 -7.53 -21.08
CA ASN A 230 -10.48 -6.65 -22.20
C ASN A 230 -9.13 -7.00 -22.84
N ASN A 231 -8.06 -6.90 -22.08
CA ASN A 231 -6.69 -7.17 -22.53
C ASN A 231 -5.76 -7.47 -21.33
N SER A 232 -4.50 -7.74 -21.61
CA SER A 232 -3.47 -7.96 -20.58
C SER A 232 -2.17 -7.25 -20.95
N ILE A 233 -1.42 -6.81 -19.94
CA ILE A 233 -0.13 -6.14 -20.09
C ILE A 233 0.96 -7.07 -19.54
N GLU A 234 1.83 -7.56 -20.41
CA GLU A 234 2.89 -8.50 -20.03
C GLU A 234 3.97 -7.85 -19.17
N LEU A 235 4.37 -8.52 -18.08
CA LEU A 235 5.42 -8.05 -17.17
C LEU A 235 6.83 -8.50 -17.59
N LEU A 236 6.97 -9.49 -18.47
CA LEU A 236 8.22 -10.23 -18.73
C LEU A 236 9.30 -9.51 -19.58
N VAL A 237 9.33 -8.19 -19.64
CA VAL A 237 10.33 -7.47 -20.45
C VAL A 237 11.70 -7.52 -19.76
N GLY A 238 12.70 -8.09 -20.44
CA GLY A 238 14.10 -8.10 -19.98
C GLY A 238 14.49 -9.24 -19.02
N HIS A 239 13.62 -10.23 -18.80
CA HIS A 239 13.88 -11.39 -17.92
C HIS A 239 14.31 -11.03 -16.48
N PRO A 240 13.68 -10.07 -15.78
CA PRO A 240 13.99 -9.82 -14.39
C PRO A 240 13.61 -11.04 -13.52
N THR A 241 14.37 -11.20 -12.44
CA THR A 241 14.27 -12.33 -11.51
C THR A 241 13.15 -12.12 -10.48
N ILE A 242 12.93 -10.87 -10.06
CA ILE A 242 11.91 -10.51 -9.05
C ILE A 242 11.12 -9.30 -9.54
N TYR A 243 9.79 -9.40 -9.45
CA TYR A 243 8.88 -8.26 -9.60
C TYR A 243 8.30 -7.92 -8.23
N GLY A 244 8.28 -6.64 -7.89
CA GLY A 244 7.52 -6.18 -6.73
C GLY A 244 6.03 -6.05 -7.01
N GLN A 245 5.36 -5.27 -6.17
CA GLN A 245 3.97 -4.87 -6.35
C GLN A 245 3.87 -3.83 -7.44
N VAL A 246 2.87 -4.00 -8.29
CA VAL A 246 2.50 -3.08 -9.34
C VAL A 246 1.75 -1.90 -8.71
N LEU A 247 2.02 -0.69 -9.18
CA LEU A 247 1.36 0.53 -8.76
C LEU A 247 0.75 1.21 -9.98
N PHE A 248 -0.53 1.56 -9.90
CA PHE A 248 -1.22 2.38 -10.90
C PHE A 248 -1.18 3.85 -10.49
N LEU A 249 -0.61 4.71 -11.33
CA LEU A 249 -0.30 6.08 -10.94
C LEU A 249 -0.28 7.04 -12.13
N ASP A 250 -0.90 8.21 -12.00
CA ASP A 250 -0.67 9.33 -12.93
C ASP A 250 0.63 10.06 -12.57
N VAL A 251 1.76 9.42 -12.90
CA VAL A 251 3.13 9.93 -12.63
C VAL A 251 3.34 11.34 -13.22
N ALA A 252 2.57 11.69 -14.23
CA ALA A 252 2.75 12.81 -15.12
C ALA A 252 1.80 13.98 -14.91
N LEU A 253 0.80 13.82 -14.05
CA LEU A 253 -0.34 14.75 -13.96
C LEU A 253 -1.04 14.97 -15.32
N SER A 254 -1.12 13.89 -16.11
CA SER A 254 -1.64 13.89 -17.47
C SER A 254 -3.12 13.51 -17.55
N GLY A 255 -3.70 13.02 -16.46
CA GLY A 255 -4.98 12.34 -16.43
C GLY A 255 -4.92 10.87 -16.86
N GLN A 256 -3.75 10.37 -17.29
CA GLN A 256 -3.56 8.98 -17.67
C GLN A 256 -2.89 8.20 -16.55
N PHE A 257 -3.41 7.01 -16.25
CA PHE A 257 -2.75 6.10 -15.31
C PHE A 257 -1.65 5.31 -16.00
N PHE A 258 -0.49 5.27 -15.35
CA PHE A 258 0.66 4.47 -15.75
C PHE A 258 0.86 3.30 -14.79
N LEU A 259 1.41 2.23 -15.34
CA LEU A 259 1.81 1.05 -14.59
C LEU A 259 3.27 1.20 -14.17
N VAL A 260 3.52 1.29 -12.86
CA VAL A 260 4.86 1.44 -12.29
C VAL A 260 5.20 0.20 -11.49
N VAL A 261 6.35 -0.43 -11.76
CA VAL A 261 6.76 -1.69 -11.11
C VAL A 261 8.23 -1.66 -10.72
N PRO A 262 8.59 -2.00 -9.47
CA PRO A 262 9.97 -2.18 -9.08
C PRO A 262 10.42 -3.59 -9.46
N VAL A 263 11.57 -3.71 -10.13
CA VAL A 263 12.11 -4.98 -10.62
C VAL A 263 13.53 -5.20 -10.16
N CYS A 264 13.90 -6.47 -9.98
CA CYS A 264 15.28 -6.89 -9.75
C CYS A 264 15.70 -7.91 -10.82
N TYR A 265 16.87 -7.70 -11.40
CA TYR A 265 17.45 -8.62 -12.37
C TYR A 265 18.25 -9.76 -11.71
N ASP A 266 18.57 -9.65 -10.43
CA ASP A 266 19.21 -10.68 -9.61
C ASP A 266 18.44 -10.94 -8.30
N LEU A 267 18.75 -12.06 -7.64
CA LEU A 267 18.09 -12.49 -6.40
C LEU A 267 18.40 -11.60 -5.20
N GLU A 268 19.51 -10.86 -5.23
CA GLU A 268 19.89 -9.94 -4.16
C GLU A 268 19.43 -8.50 -4.45
N CYS A 269 18.72 -8.27 -5.56
CA CYS A 269 18.29 -6.93 -6.00
C CYS A 269 19.41 -5.90 -6.15
N ILE A 270 20.67 -6.33 -6.34
CA ILE A 270 21.79 -5.40 -6.55
C ILE A 270 21.59 -4.61 -7.85
N ASN A 271 21.16 -5.29 -8.90
CA ASN A 271 20.68 -4.71 -10.14
C ASN A 271 19.15 -4.56 -10.06
N SER A 272 18.71 -3.44 -9.52
CA SER A 272 17.30 -3.08 -9.37
C SER A 272 16.97 -1.77 -10.08
N THR A 273 15.75 -1.67 -10.61
CA THR A 273 15.23 -0.44 -11.21
C THR A 273 13.72 -0.34 -11.07
N ILE A 274 13.15 0.83 -11.37
CA ILE A 274 11.72 1.04 -11.49
C ILE A 274 11.38 1.16 -12.98
N LEU A 275 10.48 0.29 -13.44
CA LEU A 275 9.94 0.36 -14.80
C LEU A 275 8.59 1.06 -14.80
N ILE A 276 8.30 1.77 -15.88
CA ILE A 276 6.99 2.35 -16.17
C ILE A 276 6.49 1.86 -17.52
N TYR A 277 5.21 1.50 -17.62
CA TYR A 277 4.55 1.19 -18.89
C TYR A 277 3.68 2.38 -19.30
N ASP A 278 3.93 2.91 -20.50
CA ASP A 278 3.30 4.12 -21.05
C ASP A 278 2.08 3.85 -21.94
N ASN A 279 1.47 2.67 -21.80
CA ASN A 279 0.43 2.12 -22.68
C ASN A 279 0.91 1.66 -24.06
N GLU A 280 2.20 1.78 -24.36
CA GLU A 280 2.81 1.22 -25.57
C GLU A 280 3.94 0.26 -25.23
N GLN A 281 4.88 0.68 -24.39
CA GLN A 281 6.09 -0.07 -24.04
C GLN A 281 6.58 0.22 -22.62
N TRP A 282 7.47 -0.64 -22.15
CA TRP A 282 8.14 -0.47 -20.86
C TRP A 282 9.37 0.42 -20.98
N HIS A 283 9.51 1.37 -20.06
CA HIS A 283 10.65 2.26 -19.93
C HIS A 283 11.31 2.10 -18.56
N ASP A 284 12.64 2.14 -18.55
CA ASP A 284 13.41 2.28 -17.32
C ASP A 284 13.41 3.75 -16.88
N LEU A 285 12.97 4.02 -15.65
CA LEU A 285 12.96 5.37 -15.09
C LEU A 285 14.37 5.86 -14.72
N GLN A 286 15.37 4.98 -14.69
CA GLN A 286 16.77 5.30 -14.45
C GLN A 286 17.00 6.02 -13.11
N VAL A 287 16.29 5.57 -12.07
CA VAL A 287 16.43 6.10 -10.71
C VAL A 287 17.82 5.81 -10.17
N ASP A 288 18.51 6.84 -9.68
CA ASP A 288 19.84 6.69 -9.07
C ASP A 288 19.73 6.26 -7.60
N PHE A 289 20.13 5.03 -7.32
CA PHE A 289 20.19 4.48 -5.96
C PHE A 289 21.57 4.63 -5.30
N ASN A 290 22.48 5.43 -5.87
CA ASN A 290 23.72 5.82 -5.23
C ASN A 290 23.51 7.07 -4.36
N ASP A 291 23.93 7.02 -3.10
CA ASP A 291 23.78 8.16 -2.18
C ASP A 291 24.80 9.30 -2.42
N GLY A 292 25.71 9.14 -3.39
CA GLY A 292 26.79 10.10 -3.66
C GLY A 292 27.88 10.15 -2.59
N LYS A 293 27.75 9.33 -1.53
CA LYS A 293 28.68 9.20 -0.39
C LYS A 293 29.41 7.85 -0.41
N GLY A 294 29.20 7.05 -1.45
CA GLY A 294 29.86 5.76 -1.67
C GLY A 294 29.03 4.56 -1.24
N THR A 295 27.75 4.75 -0.90
CA THR A 295 26.82 3.65 -0.62
C THR A 295 25.90 3.44 -1.81
N LEU A 296 25.92 2.23 -2.36
CA LEU A 296 24.88 1.77 -3.28
C LEU A 296 23.73 1.17 -2.47
N TRP A 297 22.53 1.67 -2.71
CA TRP A 297 21.29 1.15 -2.17
C TRP A 297 20.60 0.24 -3.20
N ARG A 298 19.77 -0.65 -2.69
CA ARG A 298 18.99 -1.62 -3.47
C ARG A 298 17.62 -1.82 -2.84
N PHE A 299 16.69 -2.37 -3.63
CA PHE A 299 15.45 -2.90 -3.06
C PHE A 299 15.76 -4.01 -2.05
N VAL A 300 14.95 -4.10 -1.00
CA VAL A 300 15.03 -5.21 -0.04
C VAL A 300 14.46 -6.46 -0.72
N PRO A 301 15.23 -7.54 -0.90
CA PRO A 301 14.69 -8.77 -1.44
C PRO A 301 13.56 -9.31 -0.55
N PRO A 302 12.47 -9.85 -1.14
CA PRO A 302 11.36 -10.43 -0.39
C PRO A 302 11.81 -11.42 0.68
N ARG A 303 11.32 -11.25 1.92
CA ARG A 303 11.59 -12.14 3.05
C ARG A 303 10.41 -12.17 4.02
N ALA A 304 10.36 -13.19 4.89
CA ALA A 304 9.27 -13.41 5.84
C ALA A 304 9.32 -12.43 7.03
N GLU A 305 9.15 -11.15 6.75
CA GLU A 305 9.06 -10.05 7.72
C GLU A 305 7.93 -9.10 7.30
N VAL A 306 7.19 -8.55 8.27
CA VAL A 306 6.07 -7.64 8.03
C VAL A 306 6.54 -6.47 7.16
N TYR A 307 5.75 -6.12 6.14
CA TYR A 307 6.05 -5.11 5.09
C TYR A 307 7.20 -5.45 4.12
N LEU A 308 7.90 -6.57 4.29
CA LEU A 308 9.04 -6.98 3.45
C LEU A 308 8.80 -8.30 2.70
N GLU A 309 7.58 -8.84 2.75
CA GLU A 309 7.16 -10.03 2.00
C GLU A 309 7.19 -9.82 0.48
N THR A 310 7.15 -8.57 0.03
CA THR A 310 7.22 -8.17 -1.37
C THR A 310 7.77 -6.75 -1.47
N ILE A 311 8.51 -6.47 -2.54
CA ILE A 311 8.98 -5.11 -2.84
C ILE A 311 7.75 -4.24 -3.11
N THR A 312 7.52 -3.22 -2.29
CA THR A 312 6.31 -2.38 -2.36
C THR A 312 6.70 -0.91 -2.42
N MET A 313 6.05 -0.18 -3.33
CA MET A 313 6.09 1.28 -3.40
C MET A 313 4.75 1.80 -2.89
N ARG A 314 4.78 2.79 -1.99
CA ARG A 314 3.58 3.49 -1.52
C ARG A 314 3.59 4.88 -2.13
N SER A 315 2.53 5.26 -2.84
CA SER A 315 2.48 6.57 -3.47
C SER A 315 1.67 7.57 -2.65
N GLY A 316 2.07 8.83 -2.73
CA GLY A 316 1.36 9.98 -2.17
C GLY A 316 2.11 11.26 -2.51
N ASP A 317 1.40 12.37 -2.60
CA ASP A 317 2.00 13.70 -2.79
C ASP A 317 2.32 14.32 -1.42
N TYR A 318 3.49 14.00 -0.87
CA TYR A 318 3.86 14.44 0.48
C TYR A 318 4.29 15.92 0.51
N ASN A 319 4.64 16.48 -0.65
CA ASN A 319 5.19 17.82 -0.77
C ASN A 319 4.15 18.84 -1.30
N MET A 320 2.97 18.36 -1.71
CA MET A 320 1.84 19.11 -2.23
C MET A 320 2.13 19.85 -3.54
N ASP A 321 2.96 19.30 -4.42
CA ASP A 321 3.27 19.87 -5.74
C ASP A 321 2.36 19.37 -6.86
N GLY A 322 1.44 18.46 -6.54
CA GLY A 322 0.49 17.84 -7.44
C GLY A 322 1.00 16.53 -8.05
N TYR A 323 2.30 16.26 -8.04
CA TYR A 323 2.86 15.03 -8.58
C TYR A 323 2.94 13.96 -7.49
N PRO A 324 2.52 12.73 -7.79
CA PRO A 324 2.64 11.66 -6.83
C PRO A 324 4.10 11.25 -6.62
N ASP A 325 4.55 11.31 -5.37
CA ASP A 325 5.84 10.80 -4.93
C ASP A 325 5.72 9.33 -4.49
N ILE A 326 6.85 8.72 -4.13
CA ILE A 326 6.91 7.33 -3.65
C ILE A 326 7.62 7.25 -2.29
N LEU A 327 7.10 6.44 -1.38
CA LEU A 327 7.79 5.94 -0.19
C LEU A 327 8.16 4.47 -0.41
N MET A 328 9.42 4.12 -0.16
CA MET A 328 9.94 2.78 -0.40
C MET A 328 10.99 2.38 0.63
N THR A 329 11.06 1.09 0.97
CA THR A 329 12.11 0.55 1.83
C THR A 329 13.30 0.05 1.01
N LEU A 330 14.50 0.54 1.32
CA LEU A 330 15.76 0.18 0.68
C LEU A 330 16.75 -0.41 1.70
N SER A 331 17.77 -1.10 1.21
CA SER A 331 18.89 -1.61 2.01
C SER A 331 20.24 -1.29 1.34
N PRO A 332 21.31 -1.02 2.09
CA PRO A 332 22.65 -0.93 1.51
C PRO A 332 23.05 -2.29 0.92
N VAL A 333 23.79 -2.31 -0.18
CA VAL A 333 24.29 -3.59 -0.76
C VAL A 333 25.12 -4.39 0.25
N ASN A 334 25.89 -3.71 1.11
CA ASN A 334 26.79 -4.35 2.08
C ASN A 334 26.16 -4.60 3.47
N SER A 335 24.86 -4.35 3.64
CA SER A 335 24.15 -4.56 4.91
C SER A 335 22.81 -5.27 4.67
N LYS A 336 22.20 -5.73 5.77
CA LYS A 336 20.82 -6.22 5.82
C LYS A 336 19.87 -5.21 6.49
N ASP A 337 20.42 -4.11 6.99
CA ASP A 337 19.64 -3.01 7.57
C ASP A 337 18.71 -2.44 6.50
N THR A 338 17.51 -2.07 6.91
CA THR A 338 16.50 -1.49 6.04
C THR A 338 16.17 -0.09 6.49
N LYS A 339 15.84 0.78 5.53
CA LYS A 339 15.41 2.16 5.78
C LYS A 339 14.35 2.56 4.76
N ALA A 340 13.37 3.34 5.21
CA ALA A 340 12.41 3.96 4.31
C ALA A 340 12.99 5.25 3.73
N PHE A 341 12.75 5.48 2.44
CA PHE A 341 13.14 6.68 1.72
C PHE A 341 11.98 7.23 0.92
N LEU A 342 11.91 8.55 0.85
CA LEU A 342 11.05 9.26 -0.09
C LEU A 342 11.76 9.36 -1.44
N LEU A 343 11.04 9.06 -2.50
CA LEU A 343 11.42 9.15 -3.90
C LEU A 343 10.58 10.28 -4.48
N HIS A 344 11.20 11.44 -4.64
CA HIS A 344 10.54 12.66 -5.10
C HIS A 344 10.37 12.60 -6.62
N ASN A 345 9.17 12.84 -7.12
CA ASN A 345 8.85 12.81 -8.53
C ASN A 345 9.36 14.08 -9.23
N VAL A 346 10.33 13.96 -10.14
CA VAL A 346 10.99 15.10 -10.80
C VAL A 346 10.99 14.97 -12.34
N PRO A 347 11.08 16.08 -13.10
CA PRO A 347 11.31 16.02 -14.53
C PRO A 347 12.64 15.32 -14.88
N CYS A 348 12.61 14.43 -15.87
CA CYS A 348 13.81 13.75 -16.35
C CYS A 348 14.55 14.64 -17.36
N ASN A 349 15.63 15.27 -16.92
CA ASN A 349 16.43 16.21 -17.75
C ASN A 349 17.71 15.60 -18.32
N LEU A 350 17.98 14.31 -18.07
CA LEU A 350 19.18 13.63 -18.53
C LEU A 350 19.13 13.33 -20.04
N PRO A 351 20.26 13.45 -20.76
CA PRO A 351 20.35 12.95 -22.12
C PRO A 351 20.08 11.43 -22.15
N GLY A 352 19.00 11.02 -22.79
CA GLY A 352 18.62 9.60 -22.90
C GLY A 352 17.43 9.17 -22.05
N CYS A 353 16.79 10.09 -21.32
CA CYS A 353 15.51 9.85 -20.67
C CYS A 353 14.51 9.23 -21.66
N LYS A 354 13.94 8.09 -21.29
CA LYS A 354 12.93 7.36 -22.07
C LYS A 354 11.51 7.79 -21.71
N PHE A 355 11.33 8.25 -20.48
CA PHE A 355 10.12 8.87 -19.97
C PHE A 355 10.44 10.29 -19.47
N TYR A 356 9.48 11.21 -19.51
CA TYR A 356 9.69 12.64 -19.24
C TYR A 356 9.77 12.97 -17.73
N ARG A 357 9.50 12.01 -16.85
CA ARG A 357 9.65 12.12 -15.39
C ARG A 357 10.41 10.93 -14.82
N THR A 358 10.97 11.10 -13.64
CA THR A 358 11.68 10.06 -12.89
C THR A 358 11.56 10.35 -11.39
N PHE A 359 12.18 9.53 -10.55
CA PHE A 359 12.22 9.73 -9.11
C PHE A 359 13.64 10.02 -8.62
N GLU A 360 13.76 11.00 -7.72
CA GLU A 360 14.99 11.34 -7.02
C GLU A 360 14.88 10.93 -5.55
N VAL A 361 15.81 10.08 -5.09
CA VAL A 361 15.82 9.60 -3.70
C VAL A 361 16.23 10.71 -2.73
N GLN A 362 15.40 10.96 -1.73
CA GLN A 362 15.61 11.96 -0.69
C GLN A 362 16.36 11.35 0.50
N TRP A 363 17.69 11.26 0.39
CA TRP A 363 18.55 10.53 1.32
C TRP A 363 18.53 11.02 2.77
N GLU A 364 18.24 12.30 3.00
CA GLU A 364 18.37 12.95 4.33
C GLU A 364 17.04 13.34 4.97
N LYS A 365 15.88 13.05 4.31
CA LYS A 365 14.58 13.50 4.82
C LYS A 365 14.03 12.64 5.96
N LEU A 366 14.30 11.34 5.95
CA LEU A 366 13.81 10.41 6.97
C LEU A 366 14.98 9.88 7.81
N ASN A 367 14.78 9.80 9.13
CA ASN A 367 15.74 9.16 10.03
C ASN A 367 15.61 7.64 9.98
N THR A 368 16.65 6.96 10.45
CA THR A 368 16.58 5.51 10.69
C THR A 368 15.54 5.20 11.75
N PHE A 369 14.56 4.34 11.43
CA PHE A 369 13.86 3.59 12.49
C PHE A 369 14.92 2.88 13.34
N GLY A 370 14.77 3.00 14.66
CA GLY A 370 15.79 2.67 15.65
C GLY A 370 16.49 1.32 15.41
N LYS A 371 17.77 1.28 15.76
CA LYS A 371 18.47 0.02 16.03
C LYS A 371 17.74 -0.63 17.20
N ASN A 372 16.90 -1.64 16.93
CA ASN A 372 16.44 -2.56 17.97
C ASN A 372 17.58 -3.48 18.38
#